data_AF-A0A9D8ABF2-F1
#
_entry.id   AF-A0A9D8ABF2-F1
#
_cell.length_a   1.000
_cell.length_b   1.000
_cell.length_c   1.000
_cell.angle_alpha   90.00
_cell.angle_beta   90.00
_cell.angle_gamma   90.00
#
_symmetry.space_group_name_H-M   'P 1'
#
loop_
_entity.id
_entity.type
_entity.pdbx_description
1 polymer ?
#
loop_
_entity_poly.entity_id
_entity_poly.type
_entity_poly.pdbx_seq_one_letter_code
_entity_poly.pdbx_strand_id
1 'polypeptide(L)'
;SIFNSPNRNMAMMLVKDAVETYDKVAPEWTAWLEENIEEGLTVFAFPEAHRRRIRTTNGLERLNREIRRRTRVASLFPNVESCLRLVTAIVQEVHEEWCTGKIYLSIPENENNLNENPVTQFYRKKVA
;
A
#
# COMPACT_ATOMS: atom_id res chain seq x y z
N SER A 1 15.52 8.79 -1.84
CA SER A 1 14.08 8.47 -1.65
C SER A 1 13.93 7.72 -0.34
N ILE A 2 13.10 8.22 0.58
CA ILE A 2 12.97 7.78 1.98
C ILE A 2 12.74 6.25 2.09
N PHE A 3 11.88 5.68 1.26
CA PHE A 3 11.53 4.25 1.30
C PHE A 3 12.51 3.30 0.57
N ASN A 4 13.53 3.85 -0.10
CA ASN A 4 14.60 3.06 -0.72
C ASN A 4 15.82 2.91 0.21
N SER A 5 15.77 3.48 1.41
CA SER A 5 16.89 3.46 2.34
C SER A 5 17.24 2.03 2.78
N PRO A 6 18.50 1.75 3.16
CA PRO A 6 18.90 0.42 3.63
C PRO A 6 18.22 0.01 4.95
N ASN A 7 17.98 0.98 5.83
CA ASN A 7 17.42 0.76 7.17
C ASN A 7 16.52 1.92 7.61
N ARG A 8 15.73 1.67 8.67
CA ARG A 8 14.76 2.63 9.23
C ARG A 8 15.42 3.91 9.74
N ASN A 9 16.61 3.82 10.34
CA ASN A 9 17.31 4.98 10.89
C ASN A 9 17.72 5.96 9.78
N MET A 10 18.29 5.46 8.69
CA MET A 10 18.62 6.26 7.51
C MET A 10 17.36 6.86 6.86
N ALA A 11 16.27 6.08 6.79
CA ALA A 11 15.00 6.61 6.31
C ALA A 11 14.52 7.80 7.17
N MET A 12 14.63 7.71 8.50
CA MET A 12 14.26 8.82 9.38
C MET A 12 15.17 10.03 9.28
N MET A 13 16.47 9.85 9.05
CA MET A 13 17.36 10.97 8.77
C MET A 13 16.92 11.72 7.50
N LEU A 14 16.57 10.99 6.44
CA LEU A 14 16.05 11.60 5.20
C LEU A 14 14.69 12.28 5.39
N VAL A 15 13.85 11.80 6.31
CA VAL A 15 12.57 12.45 6.64
C VAL A 15 12.83 13.80 7.29
N LYS A 16 13.75 13.87 8.25
CA LYS A 16 14.12 15.14 8.89
C LYS A 16 14.67 16.15 7.89
N ASP A 17 15.58 15.70 7.03
CA ASP A 17 16.14 16.53 5.95
C ASP A 17 15.04 17.03 4.99
N ALA A 18 14.08 16.18 4.64
CA ALA A 18 12.93 16.57 3.82
C ALA A 18 12.03 17.59 4.54
N VAL A 19 11.77 17.42 5.84
CA VAL A 19 10.99 18.40 6.61
C VAL A 19 11.72 19.74 6.62
N GLU A 20 13.00 19.79 7.00
CA GLU A 20 13.79 21.03 7.02
C GLU A 20 13.82 21.74 5.66
N THR A 21 13.91 20.97 4.57
CA THR A 21 13.96 21.51 3.21
C THR A 21 12.61 22.08 2.76
N TYR A 22 11.51 21.38 3.04
CA TYR A 22 10.20 21.69 2.48
C TYR A 22 9.27 22.44 3.42
N ASP A 23 9.62 22.62 4.69
CA ASP A 23 8.75 23.24 5.70
C ASP A 23 8.25 24.63 5.27
N LYS A 24 9.12 25.43 4.67
CA LYS A 24 8.79 26.78 4.19
C LYS A 24 7.89 26.79 2.95
N VAL A 25 7.95 25.74 2.13
CA VAL A 25 7.28 25.68 0.82
C VAL A 25 5.96 24.92 0.92
N ALA A 26 5.89 23.90 1.76
CA ALA A 26 4.75 23.01 1.90
C ALA A 26 4.57 22.56 3.38
N PRO A 27 4.21 23.48 4.29
CA PRO A 27 4.10 23.19 5.73
C PRO A 27 3.01 22.16 6.05
N GLU A 28 1.92 22.13 5.28
CA GLU A 28 0.86 21.12 5.44
C GLU A 28 1.38 19.71 5.12
N TRP A 29 2.26 19.59 4.11
CA TRP A 29 2.84 18.32 3.71
C TRP A 29 3.88 17.84 4.72
N THR A 30 4.72 18.73 5.26
CA THR A 30 5.70 18.36 6.29
C THR A 30 5.02 17.93 7.58
N ALA A 31 3.98 18.64 8.03
CA ALA A 31 3.17 18.24 9.17
C ALA A 31 2.50 16.87 8.95
N TRP A 32 1.90 16.64 7.78
CA TRP A 32 1.33 15.34 7.42
C TRP A 32 2.38 14.23 7.40
N LEU A 33 3.57 14.52 6.86
CA LEU A 33 4.67 13.57 6.79
C LEU A 33 5.10 13.15 8.20
N GLU A 34 5.35 14.09 9.11
CA GLU A 34 5.76 13.78 10.48
C GLU A 34 4.73 12.93 11.23
N GLU A 35 3.44 13.19 11.05
CA GLU A 35 2.37 12.45 11.70
C GLU A 35 2.23 11.01 11.14
N ASN A 36 2.39 10.82 9.82
CA ASN A 36 2.01 9.57 9.16
C ASN A 36 3.20 8.70 8.71
N ILE A 37 4.43 9.22 8.76
CA ILE A 37 5.61 8.51 8.21
C ILE A 37 5.91 7.19 8.92
N GLU A 38 5.65 7.11 10.22
CA GLU A 38 5.88 5.89 11.01
C GLU A 38 5.09 4.70 10.44
N GLU A 39 3.86 4.93 9.99
CA GLU A 39 3.04 3.90 9.35
C GLU A 39 3.72 3.36 8.08
N GLY A 40 4.24 4.27 7.24
CA GLY A 40 4.95 3.90 6.01
C GLY A 40 6.28 3.18 6.26
N LEU A 41 6.99 3.51 7.34
CA LEU A 41 8.27 2.89 7.69
C LEU A 41 8.14 1.47 8.27
N THR A 42 6.91 1.02 8.56
CA THR A 42 6.62 -0.38 8.92
C THR A 42 7.16 -1.38 7.90
N VAL A 43 7.34 -0.96 6.63
CA VAL A 43 7.95 -1.82 5.61
C VAL A 43 9.33 -2.36 5.99
N PHE A 44 10.09 -1.64 6.83
CA PHE A 44 11.41 -2.07 7.29
C PHE A 44 11.38 -3.27 8.23
N ALA A 45 10.22 -3.58 8.82
CA ALA A 45 10.02 -4.79 9.64
C ALA A 45 9.97 -6.07 8.79
N PHE A 46 9.76 -5.97 7.48
CA PHE A 46 9.75 -7.12 6.57
C PHE A 46 11.16 -7.42 6.02
N PRO A 47 11.42 -8.68 5.63
CA PRO A 47 12.64 -9.06 4.93
C PRO A 47 12.88 -8.21 3.68
N GLU A 48 14.15 -7.89 3.41
CA GLU A 48 14.55 -7.00 2.31
C GLU A 48 13.98 -7.43 0.94
N ALA A 49 13.94 -8.74 0.70
CA ALA A 49 13.38 -9.34 -0.51
C ALA A 49 11.87 -9.05 -0.73
N HIS A 50 11.14 -8.67 0.32
CA HIS A 50 9.71 -8.35 0.26
C HIS A 50 9.42 -6.85 0.26
N ARG A 51 10.31 -6.03 0.84
CA ARG A 51 10.12 -4.58 1.00
C ARG A 51 9.69 -3.88 -0.29
N ARG A 52 10.33 -4.20 -1.42
CA ARG A 52 9.99 -3.61 -2.73
C ARG A 52 8.56 -3.89 -3.15
N ARG A 53 8.04 -5.09 -2.94
CA ARG A 53 6.67 -5.46 -3.32
C ARG A 53 5.65 -4.79 -2.39
N ILE A 54 5.93 -4.81 -1.09
CA ILE A 54 5.04 -4.27 -0.05
C ILE A 54 4.89 -2.74 -0.15
N ARG A 55 5.97 -1.99 -0.36
CA ARG A 55 5.90 -0.51 -0.40
C ARG A 55 5.31 0.08 -1.67
N THR A 56 5.13 -0.71 -2.74
CA THR A 56 4.69 -0.17 -4.03
C THR A 56 3.20 -0.35 -4.22
N THR A 57 2.56 0.67 -4.77
CA THR A 57 1.13 0.67 -5.13
C THR A 57 0.85 0.08 -6.50
N ASN A 58 1.85 -0.49 -7.19
CA ASN A 58 1.75 -0.99 -8.56
C ASN A 58 0.57 -1.98 -8.76
N GLY A 59 0.38 -2.91 -7.82
CA GLY A 59 -0.73 -3.87 -7.87
C GLY A 59 -2.10 -3.18 -7.75
N LEU A 60 -2.21 -2.26 -6.78
CA LEU A 60 -3.43 -1.47 -6.57
C LEU A 60 -3.75 -0.56 -7.75
N GLU A 61 -2.74 0.10 -8.32
CA GLU A 61 -2.89 0.94 -9.51
C GLU A 61 -3.30 0.12 -10.74
N ARG A 62 -2.78 -1.11 -10.89
CA ARG A 62 -3.21 -2.03 -11.94
C ARG A 62 -4.67 -2.43 -11.77
N LEU A 63 -5.10 -2.78 -10.56
CA LEU A 63 -6.49 -3.09 -10.25
C LEU A 63 -7.41 -1.89 -10.53
N ASN A 64 -7.06 -0.70 -10.03
CA ASN A 64 -7.83 0.53 -10.24
C ASN A 64 -7.93 0.90 -11.72
N ARG A 65 -6.86 0.70 -12.49
CA ARG A 65 -6.87 0.90 -13.94
C ARG A 65 -7.85 -0.05 -14.62
N GLU A 66 -7.90 -1.30 -14.19
CA GLU A 66 -8.79 -2.30 -14.77
C GLU A 66 -10.27 -2.04 -14.44
N ILE A 67 -10.55 -1.67 -13.20
CA ILE A 67 -11.89 -1.21 -12.77
C ILE A 67 -12.32 -0.04 -13.65
N ARG A 68 -11.50 1.01 -13.77
CA ARG A 68 -11.78 2.19 -14.61
C ARG A 68 -11.97 1.82 -16.08
N ARG A 69 -11.18 0.89 -16.62
CA ARG A 69 -11.28 0.47 -18.03
C ARG A 69 -12.62 -0.20 -18.32
N ARG A 70 -13.06 -1.12 -17.45
CA ARG A 70 -14.28 -1.91 -17.66
C ARG A 70 -15.55 -1.14 -17.30
N THR A 71 -15.51 -0.27 -16.30
CA THR A 71 -16.65 0.61 -15.99
C THR A 71 -16.85 1.68 -17.06
N ARG A 72 -15.80 2.12 -17.75
CA ARG A 72 -15.89 3.12 -18.84
C ARG A 72 -16.78 2.66 -20.01
N VAL A 73 -16.87 1.36 -20.26
CA VAL A 73 -17.74 0.82 -21.33
C VAL A 73 -19.22 1.04 -21.02
N ALA A 74 -19.59 1.05 -19.74
CA ALA A 74 -20.97 1.18 -19.32
C ALA A 74 -21.52 2.62 -19.42
N SER A 75 -20.67 3.65 -19.59
CA SER A 75 -20.97 5.10 -19.70
C SER A 75 -21.86 5.72 -18.60
N LEU A 76 -23.01 5.11 -18.29
CA LEU A 76 -23.95 5.45 -17.22
C LEU A 76 -24.47 4.14 -16.58
N PHE A 77 -24.57 4.13 -15.25
CA PHE A 77 -25.23 3.04 -14.52
C PHE A 77 -26.64 3.44 -14.09
N PRO A 78 -27.64 2.54 -14.20
CA PRO A 78 -29.02 2.86 -13.83
C PRO A 78 -29.22 3.02 -12.30
N ASN A 79 -28.35 2.40 -11.49
CA ASN A 79 -28.31 2.58 -10.02
C ASN A 79 -26.94 2.13 -9.46
N VAL A 80 -26.70 2.44 -8.18
CA VAL A 80 -25.46 2.09 -7.46
C VAL A 80 -25.23 0.58 -7.43
N GLU A 81 -26.29 -0.20 -7.20
CA GLU A 81 -26.21 -1.67 -7.17
C GLU A 81 -25.70 -2.27 -8.49
N SER A 82 -26.05 -1.67 -9.62
CA SER A 82 -25.59 -2.13 -10.94
C SER A 82 -24.09 -1.88 -11.14
N CYS A 83 -23.59 -0.74 -10.66
CA CYS A 83 -22.16 -0.45 -10.64
C CYS A 83 -21.42 -1.42 -9.70
N LEU A 84 -21.95 -1.62 -8.49
CA LEU A 84 -21.37 -2.51 -7.49
C LEU A 84 -21.25 -3.94 -8.00
N ARG A 85 -22.28 -4.47 -8.68
CA ARG A 85 -22.23 -5.81 -9.30
C ARG A 85 -21.09 -5.94 -10.31
N LEU A 86 -20.93 -4.95 -11.20
CA LEU A 86 -19.84 -4.98 -12.18
C LEU A 86 -18.47 -4.91 -11.52
N VAL A 87 -18.27 -3.98 -10.58
CA VAL A 87 -16.98 -3.83 -9.87
C VAL A 87 -16.65 -5.10 -9.09
N THR A 88 -17.64 -5.69 -8.42
CA THR A 88 -17.47 -6.95 -7.67
C THR A 88 -17.05 -8.09 -8.59
N ALA A 89 -17.72 -8.25 -9.74
CA ALA A 89 -17.36 -9.28 -10.72
C ALA A 89 -15.92 -9.12 -11.22
N ILE A 90 -15.46 -7.87 -11.44
CA ILE A 90 -14.08 -7.59 -11.87
C ILE A 90 -13.08 -7.98 -10.78
N VAL A 91 -13.36 -7.61 -9.52
CA VAL A 91 -12.46 -7.94 -8.40
C VAL A 91 -12.43 -9.45 -8.16
N GLN A 92 -13.55 -10.15 -8.32
CA GLN A 92 -13.60 -11.61 -8.23
C GLN A 92 -12.73 -12.28 -9.30
N GLU A 93 -12.81 -11.84 -10.55
CA GLU A 93 -11.95 -12.36 -11.64
C GLU A 93 -10.46 -12.15 -11.34
N VAL A 94 -10.08 -10.96 -10.87
CA VAL A 94 -8.69 -10.67 -10.49
C VAL A 94 -8.25 -11.49 -9.27
N HIS A 95 -9.14 -11.70 -8.31
CA HIS A 95 -8.87 -12.54 -7.14
C HIS A 95 -8.59 -13.99 -7.56
N GLU A 96 -9.39 -14.55 -8.45
CA GLU A 96 -9.18 -15.90 -9.00
C GLU A 96 -7.83 -16.00 -9.72
N GLU A 97 -7.46 -14.99 -10.53
CA GLU A 97 -6.14 -14.92 -11.18
C GLU A 97 -5.00 -14.89 -10.15
N TRP A 98 -5.15 -14.15 -9.04
CA TRP A 98 -4.12 -14.06 -8.00
C TRP A 98 -4.00 -15.34 -7.18
N CYS A 99 -5.12 -16.03 -6.92
CA CYS A 99 -5.14 -17.29 -6.20
C CYS A 99 -4.54 -18.45 -7.02
N THR A 100 -4.73 -18.44 -8.35
CA THR A 100 -4.27 -19.51 -9.25
C THR A 100 -2.94 -19.21 -9.94
N GLY A 101 -2.54 -17.93 -9.97
CA GLY A 101 -1.34 -17.45 -10.63
C GLY A 101 -0.06 -17.68 -9.86
N LYS A 102 0.99 -16.94 -10.24
CA LYS A 102 2.30 -17.01 -9.57
C LYS A 102 2.23 -16.40 -8.18
N ILE A 103 2.83 -17.08 -7.20
CA ILE A 103 2.94 -16.60 -5.83
C ILE A 103 3.62 -15.22 -5.81
N TYR A 104 2.85 -14.20 -5.42
CA TYR A 104 3.30 -12.81 -5.44
C TYR A 104 4.28 -12.49 -4.30
N LEU A 105 4.10 -13.10 -3.12
CA LEU A 105 4.97 -13.00 -1.95
C LEU A 105 5.15 -14.42 -1.39
N SER A 106 6.39 -14.92 -1.43
CA SER A 106 6.73 -16.19 -0.78
C SER A 106 7.22 -15.87 0.62
N ILE A 107 6.41 -16.14 1.63
CA ILE A 107 6.80 -15.98 3.04
C ILE A 107 7.27 -17.37 3.51
N PRO A 108 8.56 -17.56 3.81
CA PRO A 108 9.04 -18.85 4.30
C PRO A 108 8.41 -19.17 5.68
N GLU A 109 7.99 -20.42 5.88
CA GLU A 109 7.26 -20.87 7.09
C GLU A 109 7.97 -20.57 8.42
N ASN A 110 9.30 -20.40 8.41
CA ASN A 110 10.10 -20.05 9.58
C ASN A 110 9.95 -18.58 10.03
N GLU A 111 9.27 -17.73 9.26
CA GLU A 111 8.96 -16.33 9.61
C GLU A 111 7.55 -16.17 10.22
N ASN A 112 6.82 -17.27 10.46
CA ASN A 112 5.52 -17.26 11.12
C ASN A 112 5.55 -16.80 12.59
N ASN A 113 6.73 -16.53 13.16
CA ASN A 113 6.92 -15.83 14.45
C ASN A 113 6.65 -14.32 14.38
N LEU A 114 6.01 -13.84 13.30
CA LEU A 114 5.39 -12.51 13.28
C LEU A 114 4.21 -12.39 14.26
N ASN A 115 3.65 -13.50 14.74
CA ASN A 115 2.56 -13.53 15.74
C ASN A 115 3.02 -13.25 17.17
N GLU A 116 4.33 -13.18 17.45
CA GLU A 116 4.89 -12.88 18.79
C GLU A 116 5.44 -11.44 18.91
N ASN A 117 5.52 -10.69 17.81
CA ASN A 117 5.93 -9.29 17.85
C ASN A 117 4.71 -8.39 18.05
N PRO A 118 4.61 -7.55 19.10
CA PRO A 118 3.47 -6.64 19.31
C PRO A 118 3.31 -5.56 18.21
N VAL A 119 4.21 -5.55 17.21
CA VAL A 119 4.22 -4.63 16.06
C VAL A 119 3.38 -5.16 14.88
N THR A 120 2.93 -6.42 14.89
CA THR A 120 2.03 -6.98 13.84
C THR A 120 0.55 -6.68 14.03
N GLN A 121 0.21 -5.75 14.92
CA GLN A 121 -1.10 -5.13 14.89
C GLN A 121 -1.19 -4.28 13.61
N PHE A 122 -1.50 -4.92 12.48
CA PHE A 122 -1.72 -4.25 11.20
C PHE A 122 -2.66 -3.08 11.43
N TYR A 123 -2.11 -1.86 11.32
CA TYR A 123 -2.86 -0.66 11.62
C TYR A 123 -3.97 -0.50 10.59
N ARG A 124 -5.20 -0.76 11.03
CA ARG A 124 -6.41 -0.48 10.27
C ARG A 124 -6.90 0.88 10.74
N LYS A 125 -6.43 1.97 10.12
CA LYS A 125 -7.02 3.29 10.32
C LYS A 125 -8.52 3.13 10.09
N LYS A 126 -9.36 3.42 11.10
CA LYS A 126 -10.80 3.48 10.92
C LYS A 126 -11.07 4.68 10.02
N VAL A 127 -11.08 4.45 8.71
CA VAL A 127 -11.53 5.44 7.74
C VAL A 127 -13.05 5.44 7.85
N ALA A 128 -13.60 6.52 8.38
CA ALA A 128 -15.04 6.77 8.46
C ALA A 128 -15.60 7.10 7.08
#